data_AF-A0A7S4UIN0-F1
#
_entry.id   AF-A0A7S4UIN0-F1
#
_cell.length_a   1.000
_cell.length_b   1.000
_cell.length_c   1.000
_cell.angle_alpha   90.00
_cell.angle_beta   90.00
_cell.angle_gamma   90.00
#
_symmetry.space_group_name_H-M   'P 1'
#
loop_
_entity.id
_entity.type
_entity.pdbx_description
1 polymer ?
#
loop_
_entity_poly.entity_id
_entity_poly.type
_entity_poly.pdbx_seq_one_letter_code
_entity_poly.pdbx_strand_id
1 'polypeptide(L)'
;CKFARVWLHECFRVFSDRLVCASDQGELAGILEKVCAKHFGNLSKEDMFAQPLIMTTFVSEAGGNDRQYLPVKDMPSLKKVIEDKLTEHNESYAAMNLVLFDDAINHVCRICRITENPCGNALLVGVGGSGKQSLARLASFINGQDILTILVNQSYGMNEMKADLCEFYKKAAVKPGLPHAFLMTDGQIADERFLVYINDMLSSGQIPDLFTREEYDAIFGSV
;
A
#
# COMPACT_ATOMS: atom_id res chain seq x y z
N CYS A 1 14.50 22.42 -5.46
CA CYS A 1 14.48 21.58 -4.23
C CYS A 1 13.40 20.48 -4.27
N LYS A 2 12.12 20.79 -4.51
CA LYS A 2 11.00 19.81 -4.47
C LYS A 2 11.27 18.48 -5.21
N PHE A 3 11.71 18.53 -6.47
CA PHE A 3 12.02 17.32 -7.25
C PHE A 3 13.09 16.44 -6.59
N ALA A 4 14.22 17.04 -6.15
CA ALA A 4 15.31 16.28 -5.53
C ALA A 4 14.89 15.61 -4.23
N ARG A 5 14.01 16.24 -3.46
CA ARG A 5 13.45 15.67 -2.22
C ARG A 5 12.50 14.50 -2.50
N VAL A 6 11.68 14.59 -3.55
CA VAL A 6 10.81 13.48 -3.99
C VAL A 6 11.67 12.32 -4.47
N TRP A 7 12.66 12.60 -5.31
CA TRP A 7 13.63 11.60 -5.78
C TRP A 7 14.34 10.91 -4.61
N LEU A 8 14.80 11.67 -3.62
CA LEU A 8 15.48 11.12 -2.45
C LEU A 8 14.55 10.24 -1.61
N HIS A 9 13.32 10.70 -1.34
CA HIS A 9 12.30 9.90 -0.67
C HIS A 9 12.09 8.56 -1.39
N GLU A 10 11.87 8.61 -2.70
CA GLU A 10 11.63 7.44 -3.54
C GLU A 10 12.83 6.48 -3.53
N CYS A 11 14.07 6.98 -3.57
CA CYS A 11 15.26 6.13 -3.41
C CYS A 11 15.26 5.38 -2.07
N PHE A 12 14.93 6.05 -0.96
CA PHE A 12 14.82 5.36 0.33
C PHE A 12 13.67 4.34 0.31
N ARG A 13 12.51 4.65 -0.28
CA ARG A 13 11.38 3.70 -0.35
C ARG A 13 11.69 2.47 -1.21
N VAL A 14 12.44 2.64 -2.31
CA VAL A 14 12.77 1.54 -3.22
C VAL A 14 13.88 0.64 -2.67
N PHE A 15 14.92 1.24 -2.09
CA PHE A 15 16.10 0.49 -1.65
C PHE A 15 16.08 0.21 -0.15
N SER A 16 15.87 1.23 0.69
CA SER A 16 16.00 1.10 2.14
C SER A 16 14.94 0.22 2.77
N ASP A 17 13.72 0.21 2.25
CA ASP A 17 12.63 -0.61 2.80
C ASP A 17 12.86 -2.12 2.62
N ARG A 18 13.84 -2.52 1.80
CA ARG A 18 14.27 -3.91 1.61
C ARG A 18 15.50 -4.28 2.44
N LEU A 19 16.11 -3.32 3.12
CA LEU A 19 17.31 -3.53 3.93
C LEU A 19 16.91 -3.84 5.38
N VAL A 20 17.44 -4.95 5.89
CA VAL A 20 17.14 -5.43 7.25
C VAL A 20 18.04 -4.78 8.29
N CYS A 21 19.32 -4.57 7.96
CA CYS A 21 20.30 -4.13 8.95
C CYS A 21 20.59 -2.63 8.88
N ALA A 22 20.82 -2.02 10.05
CA ALA A 22 21.08 -0.59 10.17
C ALA A 22 22.38 -0.16 9.48
N SER A 23 23.38 -1.05 9.39
CA SER A 23 24.62 -0.77 8.66
C SER A 23 24.36 -0.57 7.17
N ASP A 24 23.61 -1.47 6.53
CA ASP A 24 23.29 -1.33 5.09
C ASP A 24 22.46 -0.08 4.83
N GLN A 25 21.52 0.25 5.72
CA GLN A 25 20.74 1.48 5.62
C GLN A 25 21.63 2.74 5.73
N GLY A 26 22.63 2.71 6.60
CA GLY A 26 23.65 3.76 6.71
C GLY A 26 24.54 3.87 5.47
N GLU A 27 24.95 2.74 4.89
CA GLU A 27 25.71 2.72 3.63
C GLU A 27 24.90 3.30 2.47
N LEU A 28 23.64 2.91 2.33
CA LEU A 28 22.72 3.47 1.33
C LEU A 28 22.58 4.98 1.51
N ALA A 29 22.40 5.47 2.74
CA ALA A 29 22.31 6.91 3.01
C ALA A 29 23.58 7.63 2.52
N GLY A 30 24.76 7.09 2.81
CA GLY A 30 26.04 7.64 2.32
C GLY A 30 26.19 7.60 0.79
N ILE A 31 25.67 6.56 0.12
CA ILE A 31 25.63 6.49 -1.35
C ILE A 31 24.72 7.60 -1.90
N LEU A 32 23.51 7.75 -1.36
CA LEU A 32 22.55 8.76 -1.80
C LEU A 32 23.07 10.18 -1.56
N GLU A 33 23.75 10.43 -0.45
CA GLU A 33 24.43 11.71 -0.20
C GLU A 33 25.47 12.06 -1.27
N LYS A 34 26.29 11.10 -1.68
CA LYS A 34 27.30 11.29 -2.75
C LYS A 34 26.63 11.56 -4.10
N VAL A 35 25.58 10.80 -4.44
CA VAL A 35 24.80 11.01 -5.67
C VAL A 35 24.14 12.39 -5.68
N CYS A 36 23.54 12.78 -4.56
CA CYS A 36 22.95 14.10 -4.36
C CYS A 36 23.99 15.22 -4.52
N ALA A 37 25.16 15.09 -3.92
CA ALA A 37 26.22 16.10 -4.06
C ALA A 37 26.69 16.25 -5.51
N LYS A 38 26.76 15.13 -6.25
CA LYS A 38 27.19 15.12 -7.65
C LYS A 38 26.15 15.71 -8.61
N HIS A 39 24.87 15.38 -8.43
CA HIS A 39 23.82 15.72 -9.39
C HIS A 39 22.91 16.88 -8.97
N PHE A 40 22.86 17.20 -7.67
CA PHE A 40 22.05 18.26 -7.07
C PHE A 40 22.90 19.23 -6.23
N GLY A 41 24.21 19.32 -6.47
CA GLY A 41 25.15 20.09 -5.65
C GLY A 41 24.88 21.61 -5.60
N ASN A 42 24.05 22.14 -6.48
CA ASN A 42 23.58 23.53 -6.48
C ASN A 42 22.35 23.77 -5.58
N LEU A 43 21.76 22.72 -5.01
CA LEU A 43 20.61 22.81 -4.10
C LEU A 43 21.08 22.81 -2.64
N SER A 44 20.29 23.46 -1.77
CA SER A 44 20.50 23.39 -0.31
C SER A 44 20.41 21.95 0.18
N LYS A 45 21.50 21.45 0.77
CA LYS A 45 21.52 20.13 1.41
C LYS A 45 20.55 20.08 2.59
N GLU A 46 20.46 21.16 3.36
CA GLU A 46 19.59 21.26 4.53
C GLU A 46 18.13 21.05 4.12
N ASP A 47 17.66 21.73 3.07
CA ASP A 47 16.27 21.60 2.59
C ASP A 47 15.99 20.20 2.03
N MET A 48 16.97 19.62 1.34
CA MET A 48 16.83 18.32 0.69
C MET A 48 16.76 17.18 1.70
N PHE A 49 17.58 17.23 2.77
CA PHE A 49 17.69 16.19 3.79
C PHE A 49 16.89 16.49 5.07
N ALA A 50 16.18 17.62 5.16
CA ALA A 50 15.31 17.95 6.30
C ALA A 50 14.36 16.79 6.64
N GLN A 51 14.07 16.58 7.92
CA GLN A 51 13.14 15.53 8.37
C GLN A 51 11.76 16.12 8.71
N PRO A 52 10.66 15.37 8.51
CA PRO A 52 10.60 14.00 7.99
C PRO A 52 10.75 13.93 6.46
N LEU A 53 11.55 12.98 5.95
CA LEU A 53 11.63 12.68 4.51
C LEU A 53 10.49 11.74 4.08
N ILE A 54 9.26 12.21 4.24
CA ILE A 54 8.03 11.47 3.92
C ILE A 54 7.21 12.28 2.93
N MET A 55 6.74 11.61 1.87
CA MET A 55 5.82 12.15 0.88
C MET A 55 4.51 11.38 0.96
N THR A 56 3.38 12.08 0.94
CA THR A 56 2.04 11.47 0.96
C THR A 56 1.09 12.26 0.06
N THR A 57 -0.03 11.64 -0.32
CA THR A 57 -1.14 12.28 -1.06
C THR A 57 -2.26 12.75 -0.13
N PHE A 58 -2.56 11.94 0.89
CA PHE A 58 -3.70 12.12 1.79
C PHE A 58 -3.57 13.31 2.76
N VAL A 59 -2.36 13.82 3.02
CA VAL A 59 -2.19 15.01 3.89
C VAL A 59 -2.69 16.27 3.20
N SER A 60 -2.51 16.37 1.87
CA SER A 60 -3.07 17.48 1.07
C SER A 60 -4.60 17.46 1.09
N GLU A 61 -5.17 16.26 0.94
CA GLU A 61 -6.62 16.02 0.97
C GLU A 61 -7.24 16.35 2.33
N ALA A 62 -6.61 15.94 3.43
CA ALA A 62 -7.07 16.30 4.78
C ALA A 62 -7.08 17.82 5.03
N GLY A 63 -6.29 18.58 4.28
CA GLY A 63 -6.28 20.05 4.29
C GLY A 63 -7.34 20.70 3.40
N GLY A 64 -8.23 19.92 2.77
CA GLY A 64 -9.28 20.41 1.86
C GLY A 64 -8.81 20.72 0.44
N ASN A 65 -7.64 20.22 0.04
CA ASN A 65 -7.11 20.38 -1.32
C ASN A 65 -7.23 19.06 -2.10
N ASP A 66 -6.94 19.09 -3.41
CA ASP A 66 -6.81 17.86 -4.20
C ASP A 66 -5.69 16.95 -3.65
N ARG A 67 -5.81 15.63 -3.89
CA ARG A 67 -4.75 14.66 -3.60
C ARG A 67 -3.50 15.02 -4.41
N GLN A 68 -2.46 15.45 -3.71
CA GLN A 68 -1.18 15.83 -4.30
C GLN A 68 -0.05 15.16 -3.54
N TYR A 69 0.85 14.51 -4.27
CA TYR A 69 2.01 13.84 -3.68
C TYR A 69 3.04 14.86 -3.21
N LEU A 70 2.97 15.22 -1.92
CA LEU A 70 3.70 16.35 -1.33
C LEU A 70 4.47 15.94 -0.08
N PRO A 71 5.55 16.69 0.26
CA PRO A 71 6.29 16.47 1.49
C PRO A 71 5.44 16.80 2.70
N VAL A 72 5.53 15.93 3.69
CA VAL A 72 4.98 16.18 5.02
C VAL A 72 5.79 17.29 5.71
N LYS A 73 5.09 18.19 6.39
CA LYS A 73 5.69 19.32 7.11
C LYS A 73 6.44 18.86 8.37
N ASP A 74 5.77 18.08 9.22
CA ASP A 74 6.29 17.62 10.49
C ASP A 74 5.57 16.32 10.93
N MET A 75 6.20 15.52 11.79
CA MET A 75 5.62 14.27 12.29
C MET A 75 4.32 14.46 13.10
N PRO A 76 4.19 15.47 13.97
CA PRO A 76 2.94 15.68 14.72
C PRO A 76 1.71 15.95 13.84
N SER A 77 1.85 16.75 12.78
CA SER A 77 0.74 17.00 11.84
C SER A 77 0.36 15.75 11.06
N LEU A 78 1.35 14.97 10.59
CA LEU A 78 1.09 13.68 9.95
C LEU A 78 0.38 12.70 10.88
N LYS A 79 0.85 12.60 12.13
CA LYS A 79 0.24 11.77 13.16
C LYS A 79 -1.23 12.12 13.34
N LYS A 80 -1.53 13.41 13.50
CA LYS A 80 -2.91 13.89 13.66
C LYS A 80 -3.80 13.47 12.48
N VAL A 81 -3.33 13.64 11.25
CA VAL A 81 -4.11 13.24 10.06
C VAL A 81 -4.42 11.75 10.06
N ILE A 82 -3.47 10.89 10.45
CA ILE A 82 -3.67 9.44 10.51
C ILE A 82 -4.59 9.04 11.68
N GLU A 83 -4.49 9.73 12.83
CA GLU A 83 -5.39 9.54 13.99
C GLU A 83 -6.84 9.94 13.65
N ASP A 84 -7.03 11.06 12.95
CA ASP A 84 -8.33 11.49 12.46
C ASP A 84 -8.91 10.44 11.49
N LYS A 85 -8.10 9.93 10.56
CA LYS A 85 -8.51 8.84 9.64
C LYS A 85 -8.83 7.52 10.36
N LEU A 86 -8.11 7.19 11.42
CA LEU A 86 -8.42 6.02 12.25
C LEU A 86 -9.75 6.20 12.98
N THR A 87 -10.05 7.42 13.44
CA THR A 87 -11.32 7.74 14.08
C THR A 87 -12.47 7.61 13.09
N GLU A 88 -12.37 8.21 11.90
CA GLU A 88 -13.34 8.07 10.80
C GLU A 88 -13.57 6.60 10.43
N HIS A 89 -12.50 5.80 10.33
CA HIS A 89 -12.61 4.37 10.07
C HIS A 89 -13.43 3.66 11.17
N ASN A 90 -13.15 3.95 12.43
CA ASN A 90 -13.81 3.31 13.57
C ASN A 90 -15.28 3.71 13.74
N GLU A 91 -15.72 4.80 13.12
CA GLU A 91 -17.13 5.19 13.03
C GLU A 91 -17.89 4.37 11.99
N SER A 92 -17.23 3.97 10.89
CA SER A 92 -17.85 3.30 9.74
C SER A 92 -17.66 1.78 9.73
N TYR A 93 -16.60 1.28 10.38
CA TYR A 93 -16.19 -0.12 10.36
C TYR A 93 -15.87 -0.63 11.78
N ALA A 94 -15.56 -1.93 11.88
CA ALA A 94 -15.15 -2.54 13.14
C ALA A 94 -13.94 -1.80 13.73
N ALA A 95 -14.08 -1.39 15.00
CA ALA A 95 -13.10 -0.54 15.66
C ALA A 95 -11.72 -1.23 15.77
N MET A 96 -10.67 -0.52 15.34
CA MET A 96 -9.28 -0.91 15.49
C MET A 96 -8.63 -0.05 16.59
N ASN A 97 -8.22 -0.69 17.69
CA ASN A 97 -7.52 -0.05 18.80
C ASN A 97 -6.00 0.04 18.51
N LEU A 98 -5.63 0.82 17.50
CA LEU A 98 -4.23 1.00 17.11
C LEU A 98 -3.58 2.11 17.92
N VAL A 99 -2.37 1.84 18.43
CA VAL A 99 -1.53 2.87 19.01
C VAL A 99 -0.55 3.35 17.92
N LEU A 100 -0.69 4.61 17.51
CA LEU A 100 0.07 5.20 16.40
C LEU A 100 1.36 5.86 16.91
N PHE A 101 2.39 5.04 17.08
CA PHE A 101 3.78 5.48 17.24
C PHE A 101 4.40 5.82 15.87
N ASP A 102 5.57 6.47 15.88
CA ASP A 102 6.25 6.91 14.65
C ASP A 102 6.50 5.77 13.66
N ASP A 103 6.85 4.57 14.13
CA ASP A 103 7.05 3.40 13.25
C ASP A 103 5.74 2.95 12.59
N ALA A 104 4.64 2.92 13.34
CA ALA A 104 3.32 2.57 12.80
C ALA A 104 2.87 3.58 11.74
N ILE A 105 3.09 4.88 12.00
CA ILE A 105 2.82 5.96 11.05
C ILE A 105 3.65 5.79 9.77
N ASN A 106 4.95 5.54 9.92
CA ASN A 106 5.84 5.28 8.79
C ASN A 106 5.37 4.06 7.97
N HIS A 107 4.93 2.99 8.62
CA HIS A 107 4.38 1.82 7.93
C HIS A 107 3.09 2.13 7.19
N VAL A 108 2.15 2.89 7.78
CA VAL A 108 0.93 3.33 7.07
C VAL A 108 1.30 4.14 5.83
N CYS A 109 2.22 5.11 5.94
CA CYS A 109 2.67 5.89 4.79
C CYS A 109 3.28 5.02 3.68
N ARG A 110 4.08 4.00 4.04
CA ARG A 110 4.66 3.06 3.08
C ARG A 110 3.58 2.25 2.37
N ILE A 111 2.60 1.73 3.11
CA ILE A 111 1.50 0.94 2.54
C ILE A 111 0.67 1.83 1.61
N CYS A 112 0.24 3.02 2.06
CA CYS A 112 -0.51 3.96 1.22
C CYS A 112 0.23 4.26 -0.09
N ARG A 113 1.53 4.59 -0.02
CA ARG A 113 2.36 4.83 -1.21
C ARG A 113 2.36 3.61 -2.13
N ILE A 114 2.53 2.40 -1.60
CA ILE A 114 2.61 1.20 -2.43
C ILE A 114 1.26 0.94 -3.10
N THR A 115 0.16 0.93 -2.35
CA THR A 115 -1.17 0.51 -2.87
C THR A 115 -1.92 1.60 -3.63
N GLU A 116 -1.51 2.86 -3.54
CA GLU A 116 -2.03 3.95 -4.37
C GLU A 116 -1.48 3.90 -5.80
N ASN A 117 -0.32 3.27 -6.00
CA ASN A 117 0.22 3.07 -7.34
C ASN A 117 -0.53 1.95 -8.09
N PRO A 118 -0.74 2.10 -9.42
CA PRO A 118 -1.30 1.03 -10.24
C PRO A 118 -0.51 -0.28 -10.09
N CYS A 119 -1.21 -1.39 -9.94
CA CYS A 119 -0.60 -2.72 -9.71
C CYS A 119 0.35 -2.74 -8.49
N GLY A 120 0.07 -1.90 -7.49
CA GLY A 120 0.86 -1.79 -6.26
C GLY A 120 0.62 -2.93 -5.28
N ASN A 121 1.66 -3.70 -4.99
CA ASN A 121 1.58 -4.88 -4.12
C ASN A 121 2.56 -4.77 -2.95
N ALA A 122 2.04 -4.93 -1.72
CA ALA A 122 2.83 -4.82 -0.49
C ALA A 122 2.89 -6.16 0.25
N LEU A 123 4.10 -6.74 0.37
CA LEU A 123 4.34 -7.87 1.26
C LEU A 123 4.72 -7.36 2.65
N LEU A 124 3.87 -7.59 3.65
CA LEU A 124 4.09 -7.13 5.01
C LEU A 124 4.76 -8.23 5.85
N VAL A 125 6.06 -8.07 6.10
CA VAL A 125 6.86 -9.00 6.88
C VAL A 125 7.09 -8.46 8.28
N GLY A 126 6.90 -9.30 9.30
CA GLY A 126 7.14 -8.93 10.69
C GLY A 126 6.57 -9.96 11.65
N VAL A 127 6.94 -9.86 12.92
CA VAL A 127 6.47 -10.79 13.97
C VAL A 127 4.96 -10.70 14.19
N GLY A 128 4.37 -11.73 14.78
CA GLY A 128 2.96 -11.72 15.20
C GLY A 128 2.68 -10.56 16.17
N GLY A 129 1.49 -9.97 16.09
CA GLY A 129 1.09 -8.86 16.97
C GLY A 129 1.60 -7.47 16.57
N SER A 130 2.43 -7.33 15.53
CA SER A 130 2.93 -6.03 15.06
C SER A 130 1.91 -5.16 14.31
N GLY A 131 0.63 -5.54 14.31
CA GLY A 131 -0.47 -4.76 13.72
C GLY A 131 -0.57 -4.79 12.19
N LYS A 132 0.18 -5.64 11.47
CA LYS A 132 0.26 -5.66 9.98
C LYS A 132 -1.11 -5.56 9.29
N GLN A 133 -2.06 -6.40 9.69
CA GLN A 133 -3.42 -6.40 9.09
C GLN A 133 -4.17 -5.09 9.38
N SER A 134 -4.11 -4.60 10.61
CA SER A 134 -4.79 -3.36 11.00
C SER A 134 -4.19 -2.14 10.32
N LEU A 135 -2.86 -2.09 10.17
CA LEU A 135 -2.18 -1.02 9.43
C LEU A 135 -2.51 -1.07 7.93
N ALA A 136 -2.61 -2.28 7.34
CA ALA A 136 -3.03 -2.45 5.95
C ALA A 136 -4.48 -2.00 5.71
N ARG A 137 -5.38 -2.32 6.64
CA ARG A 137 -6.79 -1.87 6.60
C ARG A 137 -6.90 -0.36 6.73
N LEU A 138 -6.18 0.24 7.68
CA LEU A 138 -6.14 1.70 7.83
C LEU A 138 -5.59 2.38 6.57
N ALA A 139 -4.49 1.87 6.00
CA ALA A 139 -3.92 2.42 4.78
C ALA A 139 -4.87 2.31 3.58
N SER A 140 -5.59 1.19 3.45
CA SER A 140 -6.60 1.00 2.40
C SER A 140 -7.76 1.98 2.57
N PHE A 141 -8.24 2.17 3.81
CA PHE A 141 -9.26 3.16 4.12
C PHE A 141 -8.80 4.59 3.76
N ILE A 142 -7.57 4.98 4.10
CA ILE A 142 -6.99 6.27 3.71
C ILE A 142 -6.98 6.44 2.19
N ASN A 143 -6.63 5.39 1.46
CA ASN A 143 -6.62 5.41 0.00
C ASN A 143 -8.02 5.37 -0.62
N GLY A 144 -9.08 5.16 0.17
CA GLY A 144 -10.45 5.00 -0.31
C GLY A 144 -10.69 3.63 -0.97
N GLN A 145 -9.91 2.61 -0.59
CA GLN A 145 -9.97 1.25 -1.12
C GLN A 145 -10.74 0.32 -0.17
N ASP A 146 -11.80 -0.31 -0.68
CA ASP A 146 -12.53 -1.33 0.08
C ASP A 146 -11.72 -2.63 0.15
N ILE A 147 -11.71 -3.27 1.32
CA ILE A 147 -10.95 -4.51 1.53
C ILE A 147 -11.71 -5.71 0.99
N LEU A 148 -11.05 -6.47 0.14
CA LEU A 148 -11.44 -7.82 -0.26
C LEU A 148 -10.57 -8.82 0.50
N THR A 149 -11.17 -9.87 1.06
CA THR A 149 -10.47 -10.95 1.78
C THR A 149 -11.21 -12.25 1.53
N ILE A 150 -10.48 -13.36 1.57
CA ILE A 150 -11.06 -14.71 1.50
C ILE A 150 -11.42 -15.23 2.89
N LEU A 151 -12.43 -16.09 2.96
CA LEU A 151 -12.88 -16.75 4.19
C LEU A 151 -12.63 -18.26 4.10
N VAL A 152 -11.47 -18.66 4.59
CA VAL A 152 -11.02 -20.06 4.52
C VAL A 152 -11.69 -20.89 5.60
N ASN A 153 -12.35 -21.97 5.18
CA ASN A 153 -12.93 -23.01 6.02
C ASN A 153 -12.34 -24.38 5.62
N GLN A 154 -12.75 -25.46 6.30
CA GLN A 154 -12.21 -26.81 6.03
C GLN A 154 -12.46 -27.32 4.60
N SER A 155 -13.49 -26.79 3.92
CA SER A 155 -13.85 -27.14 2.55
C SER A 155 -13.30 -26.15 1.50
N TYR A 156 -12.58 -25.11 1.92
CA TYR A 156 -12.11 -24.07 1.01
C TYR A 156 -10.92 -24.58 0.20
N GLY A 157 -11.14 -24.79 -1.10
CA GLY A 157 -10.14 -25.28 -2.03
C GLY A 157 -9.96 -24.37 -3.24
N MET A 158 -9.41 -24.96 -4.30
CA MET A 158 -9.07 -24.25 -5.54
C MET A 158 -10.29 -23.64 -6.25
N ASN A 159 -11.45 -24.28 -6.13
CA ASN A 159 -12.67 -23.81 -6.79
C ASN A 159 -13.24 -22.59 -6.09
N GLU A 160 -13.25 -22.59 -4.76
CA GLU A 160 -13.70 -21.47 -3.93
C GLU A 160 -12.77 -20.26 -4.11
N MET A 161 -11.45 -20.49 -4.09
CA MET A 161 -10.46 -19.44 -4.40
C MET A 161 -10.69 -18.83 -5.78
N LYS A 162 -10.92 -19.65 -6.79
CA LYS A 162 -11.21 -19.17 -8.14
C LYS A 162 -12.50 -18.35 -8.17
N ALA A 163 -13.56 -18.81 -7.49
CA ALA A 163 -14.83 -18.09 -7.41
C ALA A 163 -14.70 -16.73 -6.72
N ASP A 164 -13.98 -16.66 -5.60
CA ASP A 164 -13.70 -15.39 -4.89
C ASP A 164 -12.92 -14.42 -5.79
N LEU A 165 -11.88 -14.90 -6.48
CA LEU A 165 -11.13 -14.09 -7.43
C LEU A 165 -12.00 -13.59 -8.58
N CYS A 166 -12.87 -14.43 -9.13
CA CYS A 166 -13.85 -14.00 -10.13
C CYS A 166 -14.74 -12.87 -9.61
N GLU A 167 -15.23 -12.98 -8.37
CA GLU A 167 -16.03 -11.93 -7.74
C GLU A 167 -15.22 -10.64 -7.53
N PHE A 168 -13.97 -10.75 -7.08
CA PHE A 168 -13.08 -9.60 -6.87
C PHE A 168 -12.84 -8.83 -8.16
N TYR A 169 -12.54 -9.53 -9.25
CA TYR A 169 -12.38 -8.93 -10.57
C TYR A 169 -13.67 -8.28 -11.06
N LYS A 170 -14.84 -8.92 -10.85
CA LYS A 170 -16.14 -8.35 -11.20
C LYS A 170 -16.43 -7.06 -10.44
N LYS A 171 -16.17 -7.00 -9.13
CA LYS A 171 -16.35 -5.79 -8.30
C LYS A 171 -15.47 -4.63 -8.75
N ALA A 172 -14.23 -4.92 -9.16
CA ALA A 172 -13.31 -3.91 -9.67
C ALA A 172 -13.65 -3.44 -11.10
N ALA A 173 -14.13 -4.34 -11.97
CA ALA A 173 -14.33 -4.06 -13.39
C ALA A 173 -15.73 -3.54 -13.76
N VAL A 174 -16.79 -4.08 -13.14
CA VAL A 174 -18.18 -3.78 -13.53
C VAL A 174 -18.66 -2.49 -12.87
N LYS A 175 -19.38 -1.63 -13.63
CA LYS A 175 -19.91 -0.36 -13.13
C LYS A 175 -20.64 -0.53 -11.77
N PRO A 176 -20.33 0.31 -10.75
CA PRO A 176 -19.57 1.56 -10.83
C PRO A 176 -18.05 1.42 -10.84
N GLY A 177 -17.48 0.21 -10.67
CA GLY A 177 -16.03 -0.04 -10.64
C GLY A 177 -15.33 0.69 -9.50
N LEU A 178 -15.33 0.08 -8.30
CA LEU A 178 -14.74 0.71 -7.11
C LEU A 178 -13.29 0.25 -6.90
N PRO A 179 -12.43 1.13 -6.34
CA PRO A 179 -11.09 0.75 -5.96
C PRO A 179 -11.12 -0.24 -4.79
N HIS A 180 -10.43 -1.36 -4.95
CA HIS A 180 -10.36 -2.43 -3.96
C HIS A 180 -8.91 -2.78 -3.61
N ALA A 181 -8.68 -3.18 -2.36
CA ALA A 181 -7.41 -3.75 -1.91
C ALA A 181 -7.65 -5.19 -1.46
N PHE A 182 -6.99 -6.15 -2.11
CA PHE A 182 -7.04 -7.55 -1.71
C PHE A 182 -6.05 -7.80 -0.56
N LEU A 183 -6.57 -8.21 0.60
CA LEU A 183 -5.81 -8.52 1.80
C LEU A 183 -5.84 -10.03 2.05
N MET A 184 -4.67 -10.66 1.97
CA MET A 184 -4.46 -12.08 2.24
C MET A 184 -3.37 -12.26 3.29
N THR A 185 -3.53 -13.28 4.13
CA THR A 185 -2.61 -13.64 5.21
C THR A 185 -2.07 -15.05 4.97
N ASP A 186 -0.93 -15.37 5.57
CA ASP A 186 -0.31 -16.70 5.50
C ASP A 186 -1.25 -17.80 6.04
N GLY A 187 -1.98 -17.51 7.11
CA GLY A 187 -2.99 -18.41 7.68
C GLY A 187 -4.18 -18.71 6.75
N GLN A 188 -4.37 -17.95 5.67
CA GLN A 188 -5.39 -18.20 4.65
C GLN A 188 -4.86 -19.02 3.46
N ILE A 189 -3.58 -19.39 3.44
CA ILE A 189 -3.02 -20.27 2.41
C ILE A 189 -3.28 -21.72 2.82
N ALA A 190 -4.49 -22.22 2.53
CA ALA A 190 -4.85 -23.62 2.78
C ALA A 190 -4.21 -24.59 1.78
N ASP A 191 -3.94 -24.11 0.56
CA ASP A 191 -3.33 -24.88 -0.52
C ASP A 191 -2.24 -24.03 -1.18
N GLU A 192 -1.03 -24.57 -1.32
CA GLU A 192 0.10 -23.86 -1.95
C GLU A 192 -0.21 -23.45 -3.40
N ARG A 193 -1.13 -24.17 -4.07
CA ARG A 193 -1.57 -23.83 -5.42
C ARG A 193 -2.31 -22.50 -5.51
N PHE A 194 -2.79 -21.93 -4.40
CA PHE A 194 -3.34 -20.57 -4.39
C PHE A 194 -2.30 -19.54 -4.85
N LEU A 195 -1.02 -19.77 -4.55
CA LEU A 195 0.07 -18.88 -4.92
C LEU A 195 0.27 -18.80 -6.44
N VAL A 196 -0.21 -19.79 -7.21
CA VAL A 196 -0.20 -19.72 -8.68
C VAL A 196 -1.13 -18.60 -9.16
N TYR A 197 -2.37 -18.56 -8.66
CA TYR A 197 -3.32 -17.49 -8.98
C TYR A 197 -2.82 -16.12 -8.53
N ILE A 198 -2.23 -16.04 -7.34
CA ILE A 198 -1.64 -14.80 -6.84
C ILE A 198 -0.49 -14.36 -7.76
N ASN A 199 0.41 -15.26 -8.15
CA ASN A 199 1.50 -14.94 -9.07
C ASN A 199 0.97 -14.41 -10.42
N ASP A 200 -0.03 -15.05 -11.00
CA ASP A 200 -0.59 -14.64 -12.30
C ASP A 200 -1.26 -13.24 -12.21
N MET A 201 -1.99 -12.99 -11.12
CA MET A 201 -2.55 -11.68 -10.80
C MET A 201 -1.46 -10.61 -10.61
N LEU A 202 -0.39 -10.92 -9.87
CA LEU A 202 0.68 -9.97 -9.58
C LEU A 202 1.58 -9.67 -10.80
N SER A 203 1.81 -10.68 -11.65
CA SER A 203 2.74 -10.59 -12.77
C SER A 203 2.11 -9.98 -14.02
N SER A 204 0.86 -10.33 -14.33
CA SER A 204 0.20 -9.93 -15.57
C SER A 204 -1.16 -9.25 -15.36
N GLY A 205 -1.72 -9.33 -14.15
CA GLY A 205 -3.09 -8.91 -13.88
C GLY A 205 -4.15 -9.86 -14.47
N GLN A 206 -3.74 -10.93 -15.17
CA GLN A 206 -4.64 -11.89 -15.81
C GLN A 206 -4.37 -13.29 -15.29
N ILE A 207 -5.40 -13.92 -14.74
CA ILE A 207 -5.36 -15.31 -14.34
C ILE A 207 -5.91 -16.16 -15.48
N PRO A 208 -5.15 -17.16 -16.00
CA PRO A 208 -5.64 -18.04 -17.06
C PRO A 208 -6.93 -18.77 -16.66
N ASP A 209 -7.84 -18.89 -17.62
CA ASP A 209 -9.14 -19.58 -17.47
C ASP A 209 -9.98 -19.07 -16.29
N LEU A 210 -9.78 -17.84 -15.81
CA LEU A 210 -10.54 -17.29 -14.70
C LEU A 210 -12.04 -17.18 -15.04
N PHE A 211 -12.35 -16.62 -16.21
CA PHE A 211 -13.71 -16.46 -16.73
C PHE A 211 -13.94 -17.29 -17.98
N THR A 212 -15.19 -17.73 -18.18
CA THR A 212 -15.58 -18.30 -19.48
C THR A 212 -15.73 -17.20 -20.53
N ARG A 213 -15.82 -17.59 -21.81
CA ARG A 213 -16.03 -16.64 -22.90
C ARG A 213 -17.33 -15.84 -22.73
N GLU A 214 -18.40 -16.51 -22.30
CA GLU A 214 -19.69 -15.89 -22.04
C GLU A 214 -19.62 -14.89 -20.87
N GLU A 215 -18.85 -15.21 -19.83
CA GLU A 215 -18.63 -14.29 -18.71
C GLU A 215 -17.82 -13.05 -19.12
N TYR A 216 -16.80 -13.22 -19.97
CA TYR A 216 -16.07 -12.08 -20.54
C TYR A 216 -17.00 -11.17 -21.34
N ASP A 217 -17.82 -11.73 -22.23
CA ASP A 217 -18.78 -10.97 -23.03
C ASP A 217 -19.76 -10.19 -22.13
N ALA A 218 -20.23 -10.80 -21.04
CA ALA A 218 -21.10 -10.15 -20.06
C ALA A 218 -20.39 -9.02 -19.29
N ILE A 219 -19.14 -9.21 -18.88
CA ILE A 219 -18.32 -8.19 -18.21
C ILE A 219 -18.09 -7.02 -19.17
N PHE A 220 -17.63 -7.27 -20.40
CA PHE A 220 -17.39 -6.21 -21.38
C PHE A 220 -18.67 -5.44 -21.74
N GLY A 221 -19.83 -6.10 -21.73
CA GLY A 221 -21.12 -5.43 -21.92
C GLY A 221 -21.56 -4.56 -20.72
N SER A 222 -20.98 -4.78 -19.54
CA SER A 222 -21.36 -4.11 -18.27
C SER A 222 -20.36 -3.06 -17.80
N VAL A 223 -19.18 -2.98 -18.43
CA VAL A 223 -18.13 -1.96 -18.21
C VAL A 223 -18.55 -0.61 -18.76
#